data_AF-A0A1W1A2Q0-F1
#
_entry.id   AF-A0A1W1A2Q0-F1
#
_cell.length_a   1.000
_cell.length_b   1.000
_cell.length_c   1.000
_cell.angle_alpha   90.00
_cell.angle_beta   90.00
_cell.angle_gamma   90.00
#
_symmetry.space_group_name_H-M   'P 1'
#
loop_
_entity.id
_entity.type
_entity.pdbx_description
1 polymer ?
#
loop_
_entity_poly.entity_id
_entity_poly.type
_entity_poly.pdbx_seq_one_letter_code
_entity_poly.pdbx_strand_id
1 'polypeptide(L)'
;MKKFWIFLVLCVIASVFYFGLRAGPDSPNKNTENSAMGHQTKSASVDSFNSVAVERRPSEDEAPKKYQFPNVHVSKDFGNDEELRGSFPGSDRLVMDEFYKNFRQNAIAFNSREQYEWLMKSGYPMPEEVVTGYKMSIDELGKLVEQGNVKASYFYLMREVYSKDSGEILDKMNKSGDGSEWSRRIVAAQNAVMASGSAFTGYILAAKAGRDGGSPEGVYAGYALAAVMGDSRALNVVAEAPRLDIRAFVSILASNIDMLRISNPNVFTGRPSEFPDRYSTGVSYSN
;
A
#
# COMPACT_ATOMS: atom_id res chain seq x y z
N MET A 1 -2.82 27.21 -20.69
CA MET A 1 -1.54 26.72 -20.15
C MET A 1 -1.68 25.66 -19.05
N LYS A 2 -2.52 25.84 -18.00
CA LYS A 2 -2.79 24.79 -16.96
C LYS A 2 -3.14 23.41 -17.54
N LYS A 3 -4.05 23.35 -18.53
CA LYS A 3 -4.51 22.09 -19.14
C LYS A 3 -3.42 21.34 -19.95
N PHE A 4 -2.44 22.06 -20.51
CA PHE A 4 -1.35 21.45 -21.29
C PHE A 4 -0.36 20.71 -20.39
N TRP A 5 -0.12 21.23 -19.20
CA TRP A 5 0.79 20.64 -18.22
C TRP A 5 0.19 19.38 -17.57
N ILE A 6 -1.12 19.40 -17.25
CA ILE A 6 -1.87 18.21 -16.80
C ILE A 6 -1.82 17.09 -17.85
N PHE A 7 -2.01 17.44 -19.13
CA PHE A 7 -1.90 16.48 -20.23
C PHE A 7 -0.50 15.85 -20.31
N LEU A 8 0.56 16.64 -20.10
CA LEU A 8 1.94 16.16 -20.12
C LEU A 8 2.25 15.21 -18.96
N VAL A 9 1.76 15.52 -17.75
CA VAL A 9 1.86 14.62 -16.58
C VAL A 9 1.14 13.30 -16.85
N LEU A 10 -0.08 13.35 -17.39
CA LEU A 10 -0.84 12.14 -17.74
C LEU A 10 -0.15 11.32 -18.83
N CYS A 11 0.47 11.94 -19.83
CA CYS A 11 1.27 11.24 -20.85
C CYS A 11 2.52 10.59 -20.25
N VAL A 12 3.15 11.21 -19.24
CA VAL A 12 4.30 10.61 -18.56
C VAL A 12 3.86 9.44 -17.69
N ILE A 13 2.77 9.57 -16.94
CA ILE A 13 2.23 8.46 -16.15
C ILE A 13 1.84 7.29 -17.06
N ALA A 14 1.15 7.57 -18.18
CA ALA A 14 0.77 6.55 -19.16
C ALA A 14 2.00 5.87 -19.80
N SER A 15 3.07 6.61 -20.08
CA SER A 15 4.30 6.03 -20.63
C SER A 15 5.09 5.23 -19.59
N VAL A 16 5.18 5.69 -18.33
CA VAL A 16 5.77 4.91 -17.22
C VAL A 16 4.97 3.64 -16.96
N PHE A 17 3.63 3.69 -17.00
CA PHE A 17 2.77 2.52 -16.91
C PHE A 17 3.02 1.54 -18.08
N TYR A 18 3.08 2.05 -19.31
CA TYR A 18 3.30 1.25 -20.51
C TYR A 18 4.68 0.56 -20.55
N PHE A 19 5.76 1.30 -20.25
CA PHE A 19 7.11 0.75 -20.25
C PHE A 19 7.41 -0.05 -18.97
N GLY A 20 6.82 0.33 -17.84
CA GLY A 20 6.95 -0.37 -16.57
C GLY A 20 6.37 -1.79 -16.58
N LEU A 21 5.29 -2.01 -17.34
CA LEU A 21 4.67 -3.33 -17.56
C LEU A 21 5.42 -4.20 -18.57
N ARG A 22 6.27 -3.61 -19.43
CA ARG A 22 6.99 -4.32 -20.50
C ARG A 22 8.38 -4.79 -20.08
N ALA A 23 8.96 -4.20 -19.03
CA ALA A 23 10.24 -4.60 -18.46
C ALA A 23 10.05 -5.77 -17.46
N GLY A 24 9.50 -6.89 -17.92
CA GLY A 24 9.69 -8.19 -17.26
C GLY A 24 10.87 -8.91 -17.93
N PRO A 25 11.71 -9.67 -17.21
CA PRO A 25 12.83 -10.37 -17.83
C PRO A 25 12.32 -11.41 -18.83
N ASP A 26 12.92 -11.40 -20.01
CA ASP A 26 12.71 -12.40 -21.06
C ASP A 26 12.87 -13.81 -20.48
N SER A 27 11.86 -14.65 -20.72
CA SER A 27 11.93 -16.08 -20.41
C SER A 27 13.00 -16.76 -21.27
N PRO A 28 13.88 -17.62 -20.72
CA PRO A 28 14.75 -18.43 -21.56
C PRO A 28 13.96 -19.57 -22.20
N ASN A 29 13.70 -19.36 -23.49
CA ASN A 29 13.70 -20.29 -24.61
C ASN A 29 13.50 -21.80 -24.32
N LYS A 30 12.37 -22.32 -24.79
CA LYS A 30 12.22 -23.72 -25.22
C LYS A 30 13.03 -23.94 -26.51
N ASN A 31 13.65 -25.11 -26.61
CA ASN A 31 14.10 -25.88 -27.79
C ASN A 31 15.43 -26.56 -27.41
N THR A 32 15.75 -27.83 -27.60
CA THR A 32 15.24 -29.04 -28.27
C THR A 32 16.33 -30.07 -27.87
N GLU A 33 16.16 -31.36 -27.55
CA GLU A 33 15.65 -32.46 -28.36
C GLU A 33 15.86 -33.78 -27.58
N ASN A 34 15.16 -34.81 -28.04
CA ASN A 34 14.99 -36.15 -27.47
C ASN A 34 16.25 -37.01 -27.40
N SER A 35 16.29 -37.97 -26.44
CA SER A 35 16.38 -39.41 -26.76
C SER A 35 16.40 -40.32 -25.52
N ALA A 36 15.84 -41.53 -25.75
CA ALA A 36 16.02 -42.79 -25.01
C ALA A 36 15.07 -43.11 -23.82
N MET A 37 13.83 -43.44 -24.19
CA MET A 37 13.16 -44.74 -23.99
C MET A 37 13.68 -45.68 -22.89
N GLY A 38 12.76 -46.11 -22.00
CA GLY A 38 12.97 -47.22 -21.06
C GLY A 38 11.76 -47.48 -20.16
N HIS A 39 10.72 -48.13 -20.69
CA HIS A 39 9.62 -48.69 -19.89
C HIS A 39 10.13 -49.82 -18.98
N GLN A 40 9.71 -49.83 -17.70
CA GLN A 40 9.39 -51.08 -16.99
C GLN A 40 8.48 -50.82 -15.77
N THR A 41 7.27 -51.37 -15.87
CA THR A 41 6.26 -51.58 -14.81
C THR A 41 6.70 -52.63 -13.78
N LYS A 42 6.41 -52.41 -12.48
CA LYS A 42 5.73 -53.41 -11.60
C LYS A 42 5.36 -52.85 -10.20
N SER A 43 4.06 -52.99 -9.93
CA SER A 43 3.28 -53.06 -8.68
C SER A 43 4.01 -53.25 -7.33
N ALA A 44 3.58 -52.49 -6.30
CA ALA A 44 3.08 -53.05 -5.04
C ALA A 44 2.29 -52.00 -4.22
N SER A 45 1.05 -52.35 -3.90
CA SER A 45 0.09 -51.74 -2.96
C SER A 45 0.59 -51.70 -1.50
N VAL A 46 0.18 -50.70 -0.71
CA VAL A 46 -0.55 -50.83 0.59
C VAL A 46 -1.02 -49.44 1.05
N ASP A 47 -2.31 -49.37 1.40
CA ASP A 47 -3.01 -48.24 2.02
C ASP A 47 -2.38 -47.78 3.34
N SER A 48 -2.36 -46.46 3.56
CA SER A 48 -2.66 -45.78 4.83
C SER A 48 -1.89 -44.46 4.95
N PHE A 49 -2.58 -43.34 4.71
CA PHE A 49 -2.80 -42.27 5.68
C PHE A 49 -3.36 -41.03 4.96
N ASN A 50 -4.69 -40.97 4.95
CA ASN A 50 -5.43 -39.74 4.72
C ASN A 50 -5.11 -38.76 5.85
N SER A 51 -4.39 -37.70 5.54
CA SER A 51 -4.72 -36.32 5.97
C SER A 51 -3.73 -35.37 5.30
N VAL A 52 -3.85 -35.23 3.98
CA VAL A 52 -3.39 -33.98 3.36
C VAL A 52 -4.28 -32.91 3.97
N ALA A 53 -3.73 -32.15 4.89
CA ALA A 53 -4.33 -30.93 5.38
C ALA A 53 -4.71 -30.13 4.13
N VAL A 54 -6.00 -30.08 3.85
CA VAL A 54 -6.55 -29.18 2.85
C VAL A 54 -6.21 -27.80 3.38
N GLU A 55 -5.10 -27.25 2.88
CA GLU A 55 -4.77 -25.86 3.01
C GLU A 55 -5.97 -25.13 2.43
N ARG A 56 -6.86 -24.68 3.31
CA ARG A 56 -8.02 -23.90 2.91
C ARG A 56 -7.45 -22.74 2.12
N ARG A 57 -7.74 -22.73 0.81
CA ARG A 57 -7.59 -21.50 0.03
C ARG A 57 -8.21 -20.40 0.88
N PRO A 58 -7.53 -19.25 1.08
CA PRO A 58 -8.17 -18.11 1.71
C PRO A 58 -9.52 -17.95 1.03
N SER A 59 -10.58 -17.82 1.83
CA SER A 59 -11.89 -17.53 1.25
C SER A 59 -11.69 -16.34 0.30
N GLU A 60 -12.32 -16.38 -0.87
CA GLU A 60 -12.14 -15.37 -1.94
C GLU A 60 -12.43 -13.94 -1.43
N ASP A 61 -13.03 -13.84 -0.25
CA ASP A 61 -13.45 -12.63 0.43
C ASP A 61 -12.48 -12.15 1.53
N GLU A 62 -11.46 -12.91 1.95
CA GLU A 62 -10.53 -12.51 3.02
C GLU A 62 -9.36 -11.66 2.50
N ALA A 63 -8.96 -10.65 3.28
CA ALA A 63 -7.74 -9.89 2.99
C ALA A 63 -6.53 -10.84 3.02
N PRO A 64 -5.56 -10.69 2.09
CA PRO A 64 -4.33 -11.48 2.09
C PRO A 64 -3.65 -11.46 3.46
N LYS A 65 -3.09 -12.59 3.92
CA LYS A 65 -2.46 -12.71 5.26
C LYS A 65 -1.52 -11.57 5.61
N LYS A 66 -0.72 -11.09 4.64
CA LYS A 66 0.21 -9.95 4.80
C LYS A 66 -0.45 -8.61 5.15
N TYR A 67 -1.74 -8.46 4.87
CA TYR A 67 -2.54 -7.26 5.11
C TYR A 67 -3.55 -7.43 6.26
N GLN A 68 -3.57 -8.59 6.92
CA GLN A 68 -4.44 -8.77 8.08
C GLN A 68 -3.89 -8.00 9.27
N PHE A 69 -4.74 -7.22 9.94
CA PHE A 69 -4.43 -6.56 11.20
C PHE A 69 -5.00 -7.37 12.36
N PRO A 70 -4.25 -7.60 13.45
CA PRO A 70 -4.66 -8.53 14.50
C PRO A 70 -5.85 -8.00 15.29
N ASN A 71 -6.70 -8.93 15.75
CA ASN A 71 -7.85 -8.67 16.62
C ASN A 71 -8.88 -7.69 16.03
N VAL A 72 -8.93 -7.57 14.69
CA VAL A 72 -9.93 -6.75 14.00
C VAL A 72 -10.82 -7.64 13.16
N HIS A 73 -12.13 -7.52 13.37
CA HIS A 73 -13.11 -8.01 12.44
C HIS A 73 -13.55 -6.84 11.54
N VAL A 74 -13.13 -6.88 10.29
CA VAL A 74 -13.54 -5.88 9.29
C VAL A 74 -14.90 -6.31 8.76
N SER A 75 -15.96 -5.54 9.06
CA SER A 75 -17.32 -5.87 8.61
C SER A 75 -17.45 -5.58 7.12
N LYS A 76 -18.24 -6.39 6.40
CA LYS A 76 -18.47 -6.26 4.94
C LYS A 76 -19.90 -5.88 4.61
N ASP A 77 -20.64 -5.40 5.61
CA ASP A 77 -22.09 -5.23 5.52
C ASP A 77 -22.48 -3.81 5.07
N PHE A 78 -21.50 -2.93 4.88
CA PHE A 78 -21.73 -1.52 4.56
C PHE A 78 -21.72 -1.27 3.05
N GLY A 79 -22.67 -0.46 2.58
CA GLY A 79 -22.79 -0.11 1.16
C GLY A 79 -21.85 1.02 0.73
N ASN A 80 -21.45 1.90 1.65
CA ASN A 80 -20.60 3.07 1.40
C ASN A 80 -19.81 3.49 2.66
N ASP A 81 -18.88 4.43 2.49
CA ASP A 81 -18.00 4.91 3.54
C ASP A 81 -18.73 5.70 4.64
N GLU A 82 -19.78 6.44 4.29
CA GLU A 82 -20.60 7.19 5.23
C GLU A 82 -21.34 6.24 6.21
N GLU A 83 -21.96 5.18 5.71
CA GLU A 83 -22.63 4.15 6.51
C GLU A 83 -21.65 3.46 7.46
N LEU A 84 -20.49 3.03 6.94
CA LEU A 84 -19.44 2.41 7.76
C LEU A 84 -18.99 3.34 8.87
N ARG A 85 -18.64 4.59 8.54
CA ARG A 85 -18.20 5.57 9.54
C ARG A 85 -19.30 5.91 10.54
N GLY A 86 -20.55 5.99 10.09
CA GLY A 86 -21.73 6.21 10.92
C GLY A 86 -21.98 5.12 11.97
N SER A 87 -21.44 3.91 11.75
CA SER A 87 -21.54 2.81 12.71
C SER A 87 -20.63 2.97 13.95
N PHE A 88 -19.66 3.88 13.91
CA PHE A 88 -18.70 4.07 15.00
C PHE A 88 -19.12 5.20 15.96
N PRO A 89 -18.76 5.09 17.26
CA PRO A 89 -18.97 6.17 18.21
C PRO A 89 -18.19 7.43 17.83
N GLY A 90 -18.62 8.58 18.33
CA GLY A 90 -18.03 9.89 17.98
C GLY A 90 -16.52 9.97 18.23
N SER A 91 -16.02 9.39 19.33
CA SER A 91 -14.58 9.35 19.64
C SER A 91 -13.77 8.58 18.59
N ASP A 92 -14.32 7.48 18.07
CA ASP A 92 -13.64 6.64 17.10
C ASP A 92 -13.66 7.27 15.70
N ARG A 93 -14.73 8.01 15.38
CA ARG A 93 -14.78 8.84 14.16
C ARG A 93 -13.69 9.91 14.16
N LEU A 94 -13.43 10.57 15.29
CA LEU A 94 -12.33 11.54 15.41
C LEU A 94 -10.96 10.92 15.15
N VAL A 95 -10.73 9.70 15.64
CA VAL A 95 -9.49 8.95 15.38
C VAL A 95 -9.31 8.67 13.89
N MET A 96 -10.38 8.28 13.19
CA MET A 96 -10.34 8.09 11.74
C MET A 96 -10.03 9.40 11.02
N ASP A 97 -10.64 10.51 11.42
CA ASP A 97 -10.43 11.82 10.82
C ASP A 97 -8.99 12.30 11.00
N GLU A 98 -8.44 12.11 12.20
CA GLU A 98 -7.04 12.43 12.49
C GLU A 98 -6.07 11.62 11.63
N PHE A 99 -6.38 10.35 11.37
CA PHE A 99 -5.54 9.51 10.53
C PHE A 99 -5.69 9.87 9.04
N TYR A 100 -6.92 9.96 8.53
CA TYR A 100 -7.17 10.14 7.10
C TYR A 100 -6.95 11.56 6.59
N LYS A 101 -6.99 12.60 7.45
CA LYS A 101 -6.65 13.98 7.04
C LYS A 101 -5.22 14.10 6.46
N ASN A 102 -4.35 13.14 6.75
CA ASN A 102 -2.99 13.09 6.19
C ASN A 102 -2.95 12.71 4.71
N PHE A 103 -4.08 12.27 4.14
CA PHE A 103 -4.20 11.85 2.75
C PHE A 103 -5.28 12.68 2.05
N ARG A 104 -4.95 13.23 0.88
CA ARG A 104 -5.88 14.02 0.07
C ARG A 104 -6.97 13.12 -0.52
N GLN A 105 -8.14 13.71 -0.75
CA GLN A 105 -9.30 13.11 -1.43
C GLN A 105 -9.83 11.78 -0.84
N ASN A 106 -9.78 11.63 0.49
CA ASN A 106 -10.33 10.46 1.19
C ASN A 106 -9.85 9.14 0.59
N ALA A 107 -8.57 8.81 0.78
CA ALA A 107 -7.92 7.61 0.22
C ALA A 107 -8.68 6.28 0.46
N ILE A 108 -9.55 6.23 1.46
CA ILE A 108 -10.37 5.05 1.81
C ILE A 108 -11.86 5.17 1.45
N ALA A 109 -12.26 6.22 0.74
CA ALA A 109 -13.63 6.39 0.32
C ALA A 109 -14.12 5.21 -0.55
N PHE A 110 -15.38 4.83 -0.41
CA PHE A 110 -16.02 3.85 -1.25
C PHE A 110 -17.54 4.07 -1.27
N ASN A 111 -18.16 3.73 -2.39
CA ASN A 111 -19.61 3.86 -2.63
C ASN A 111 -20.26 2.53 -3.02
N SER A 112 -19.49 1.43 -2.94
CA SER A 112 -19.99 0.09 -3.21
C SER A 112 -19.18 -0.94 -2.42
N ARG A 113 -19.79 -2.12 -2.22
CA ARG A 113 -19.11 -3.27 -1.62
C ARG A 113 -17.88 -3.73 -2.40
N GLU A 114 -17.93 -3.66 -3.72
CA GLU A 114 -16.79 -4.03 -4.59
C GLU A 114 -15.57 -3.13 -4.31
N GLN A 115 -15.81 -1.82 -4.19
CA GLN A 115 -14.76 -0.86 -3.83
C GLN A 115 -14.20 -1.11 -2.43
N TYR A 116 -15.07 -1.44 -1.47
CA TYR A 116 -14.66 -1.80 -0.12
C TYR A 116 -13.78 -3.05 -0.10
N GLU A 117 -14.19 -4.11 -0.79
CA GLU A 117 -13.43 -5.35 -0.91
C GLU A 117 -12.08 -5.13 -1.60
N TRP A 118 -12.04 -4.25 -2.61
CA TRP A 118 -10.80 -3.85 -3.25
C TRP A 118 -9.85 -3.18 -2.25
N LEU A 119 -10.33 -2.22 -1.43
CA LEU A 119 -9.49 -1.54 -0.44
C LEU A 119 -8.88 -2.53 0.56
N MET A 120 -9.70 -3.46 1.07
CA MET A 120 -9.24 -4.52 1.96
C MET A 120 -8.17 -5.42 1.31
N LYS A 121 -8.44 -5.94 0.10
CA LYS A 121 -7.54 -6.84 -0.63
C LYS A 121 -6.25 -6.14 -1.06
N SER A 122 -6.32 -4.84 -1.32
CA SER A 122 -5.19 -3.98 -1.67
C SER A 122 -4.40 -3.46 -0.46
N GLY A 123 -4.80 -3.83 0.76
CA GLY A 123 -4.03 -3.56 1.98
C GLY A 123 -4.22 -2.16 2.55
N TYR A 124 -5.30 -1.45 2.20
CA TYR A 124 -5.62 -0.17 2.82
C TYR A 124 -5.96 -0.37 4.30
N PRO A 125 -5.57 0.56 5.19
CA PRO A 125 -6.00 0.56 6.57
C PRO A 125 -7.48 0.93 6.64
N MET A 126 -8.33 -0.04 6.95
CA MET A 126 -9.78 0.13 7.05
C MET A 126 -10.15 0.84 8.36
N PRO A 127 -11.31 1.51 8.45
CA PRO A 127 -11.72 2.24 9.65
C PRO A 127 -11.60 1.47 10.98
N GLU A 128 -12.03 0.21 11.02
CA GLU A 128 -11.91 -0.66 12.20
C GLU A 128 -10.44 -0.85 12.61
N GLU A 129 -9.55 -1.01 11.62
CA GLU A 129 -8.12 -1.20 11.82
C GLU A 129 -7.44 0.10 12.25
N VAL A 130 -7.87 1.25 11.73
CA VAL A 130 -7.38 2.57 12.15
C VAL A 130 -7.73 2.82 13.61
N VAL A 131 -8.99 2.60 14.01
CA VAL A 131 -9.43 2.76 15.40
C VAL A 131 -8.63 1.84 16.32
N THR A 132 -8.47 0.58 15.92
CA THR A 132 -7.74 -0.41 16.72
C THR A 132 -6.25 -0.06 16.81
N GLY A 133 -5.60 0.23 15.68
CA GLY A 133 -4.18 0.56 15.60
C GLY A 133 -3.83 1.87 16.32
N TYR A 134 -4.74 2.84 16.35
CA TYR A 134 -4.54 4.07 17.11
C TYR A 134 -4.63 3.85 18.63
N LYS A 135 -5.55 2.98 19.07
CA LYS A 135 -5.72 2.59 20.49
C LYS A 135 -4.57 1.73 21.01
N MET A 136 -3.86 1.00 20.14
CA MET A 136 -2.66 0.25 20.53
C MET A 136 -1.55 1.18 21.03
N SER A 137 -0.80 0.71 22.01
CA SER A 137 0.42 1.37 22.45
C SER A 137 1.49 1.34 21.35
N ILE A 138 2.43 2.30 21.38
CA ILE A 138 3.56 2.32 20.43
C ILE A 138 4.42 1.07 20.55
N ASP A 139 4.50 0.46 21.75
CA ASP A 139 5.24 -0.78 21.93
C ASP A 139 4.56 -1.99 21.27
N GLU A 140 3.24 -2.11 21.41
CA GLU A 140 2.45 -3.16 20.74
C GLU A 140 2.53 -3.02 19.22
N LEU A 141 2.38 -1.79 18.69
CA LEU A 141 2.58 -1.53 17.27
C LEU A 141 4.01 -1.89 16.83
N GLY A 142 5.01 -1.54 17.63
CA GLY A 142 6.42 -1.86 17.37
C GLY A 142 6.68 -3.36 17.27
N LYS A 143 6.08 -4.18 18.14
CA LYS A 143 6.16 -5.65 18.07
C LYS A 143 5.53 -6.20 16.80
N LEU A 144 4.39 -5.64 16.36
CA LEU A 144 3.75 -6.03 15.10
C LEU A 144 4.60 -5.64 13.89
N VAL A 145 5.28 -4.49 13.95
CA VAL A 145 6.25 -4.06 12.94
C VAL A 145 7.42 -5.02 12.85
N GLU A 146 7.98 -5.47 13.97
CA GLU A 146 9.06 -6.46 14.01
C GLU A 146 8.64 -7.82 13.42
N GLN A 147 7.35 -8.15 13.50
CA GLN A 147 6.75 -9.31 12.85
C GLN A 147 6.45 -9.11 11.36
N GLY A 148 6.75 -7.93 10.81
CA GLY A 148 6.54 -7.59 9.40
C GLY A 148 5.09 -7.22 9.06
N ASN A 149 4.26 -6.84 10.03
CA ASN A 149 2.89 -6.42 9.76
C ASN A 149 2.87 -5.07 9.03
N VAL A 150 2.37 -5.09 7.79
CA VAL A 150 2.37 -3.92 6.89
C VAL A 150 1.51 -2.78 7.44
N LYS A 151 0.29 -3.07 7.93
CA LYS A 151 -0.62 -2.03 8.43
C LYS A 151 -0.14 -1.44 9.75
N ALA A 152 0.42 -2.27 10.64
CA ALA A 152 1.12 -1.77 11.82
C ALA A 152 2.26 -0.82 11.46
N SER A 153 2.99 -1.13 10.38
CA SER A 153 4.06 -0.28 9.84
C SER A 153 3.55 1.07 9.36
N TYR A 154 2.37 1.12 8.72
CA TYR A 154 1.71 2.39 8.39
C TYR A 154 1.42 3.21 9.66
N PHE A 155 0.75 2.61 10.65
CA PHE A 155 0.38 3.31 11.89
C PHE A 155 1.60 3.77 12.68
N TYR A 156 2.63 2.92 12.77
CA TYR A 156 3.86 3.23 13.48
C TYR A 156 4.60 4.40 12.81
N LEU A 157 4.79 4.37 11.48
CA LEU A 157 5.45 5.46 10.77
C LEU A 157 4.66 6.76 10.85
N MET A 158 3.34 6.72 10.72
CA MET A 158 2.50 7.91 10.83
C MET A 158 2.62 8.54 12.23
N ARG A 159 2.56 7.74 13.31
CA ARG A 159 2.56 8.25 14.70
C ARG A 159 3.94 8.59 15.24
N GLU A 160 4.98 7.86 14.86
CA GLU A 160 6.32 8.03 15.41
C GLU A 160 7.25 8.86 14.54
N VAL A 161 6.91 9.05 13.26
CA VAL A 161 7.76 9.76 12.29
C VAL A 161 6.99 10.89 11.61
N TYR A 162 5.93 10.59 10.87
CA TYR A 162 5.35 11.58 9.96
C TYR A 162 4.46 12.62 10.63
N SER A 163 3.95 12.35 11.84
CA SER A 163 3.21 13.33 12.65
C SER A 163 4.09 14.18 13.56
N LYS A 164 5.40 13.94 13.64
CA LYS A 164 6.32 14.59 14.59
C LYS A 164 7.21 15.62 13.93
N ASP A 165 7.70 16.57 14.71
CA ASP A 165 8.67 17.53 14.18
C ASP A 165 10.05 16.88 13.91
N SER A 166 10.79 17.40 12.92
CA SER A 166 12.08 16.84 12.51
C SER A 166 13.12 17.03 13.61
N GLY A 167 13.01 18.12 14.38
CA GLY A 167 13.80 18.33 15.59
C GLY A 167 13.50 17.28 16.66
N GLU A 168 12.23 16.90 16.86
CA GLU A 168 11.85 15.85 17.83
C GLU A 168 12.37 14.47 17.41
N ILE A 169 12.30 14.15 16.12
CA ILE A 169 12.82 12.89 15.58
C ILE A 169 14.34 12.84 15.74
N LEU A 170 15.05 13.92 15.37
CA LEU A 170 16.50 14.01 15.51
C LEU A 170 16.92 13.97 16.98
N ASP A 171 16.22 14.67 17.87
CA ASP A 171 16.47 14.61 19.32
C ASP A 171 16.28 13.20 19.87
N LYS A 172 15.19 12.52 19.48
CA LYS A 172 14.93 11.13 19.86
C LYS A 172 15.99 10.17 19.31
N MET A 173 16.44 10.37 18.08
CA MET A 173 17.53 9.60 17.46
C MET A 173 18.84 9.81 18.21
N ASN A 174 19.21 11.06 18.49
CA ASN A 174 20.42 11.40 19.24
C ASN A 174 20.41 10.85 20.67
N LYS A 175 19.25 10.84 21.34
CA LYS A 175 19.10 10.31 22.71
C LYS A 175 19.08 8.79 22.76
N SER A 176 18.44 8.14 21.79
CA SER A 176 18.27 6.68 21.79
C SER A 176 19.47 5.95 21.19
N GLY A 177 20.20 6.61 20.29
CA GLY A 177 21.33 6.04 19.56
C GLY A 177 20.92 5.27 18.29
N ASP A 178 21.86 5.22 17.34
CA ASP A 178 21.76 4.39 16.14
C ASP A 178 21.82 2.92 16.53
N GLY A 179 20.71 2.20 16.36
CA GLY A 179 20.56 0.80 16.78
C GLY A 179 19.62 0.58 17.96
N SER A 180 19.04 1.66 18.51
CA SER A 180 17.93 1.57 19.46
C SER A 180 16.76 0.76 18.88
N GLU A 181 15.95 0.18 19.77
CA GLU A 181 14.74 -0.54 19.37
C GLU A 181 13.81 0.33 18.52
N TRP A 182 13.68 1.61 18.88
CA TRP A 182 12.90 2.57 18.10
C TRP A 182 13.43 2.75 16.67
N SER A 183 14.76 2.97 16.50
CA SER A 183 15.37 3.12 15.19
C SER A 183 15.24 1.86 14.33
N ARG A 184 15.42 0.67 14.95
CA ARG A 184 15.23 -0.62 14.25
C ARG A 184 13.79 -0.81 13.78
N ARG A 185 12.80 -0.47 14.62
CA ARG A 185 11.37 -0.54 14.27
C ARG A 185 11.04 0.41 13.12
N ILE A 186 11.63 1.60 13.04
CA ILE A 186 11.43 2.49 11.88
C ILE A 186 11.93 1.85 10.59
N VAL A 187 13.15 1.31 10.59
CA VAL A 187 13.73 0.65 9.41
C VAL A 187 12.89 -0.57 9.01
N ALA A 188 12.49 -1.39 9.98
CA ALA A 188 11.61 -2.53 9.74
C ALA A 188 10.26 -2.10 9.13
N ALA A 189 9.65 -1.05 9.67
CA ALA A 189 8.41 -0.51 9.14
C ALA A 189 8.56 0.00 7.71
N GLN A 190 9.62 0.76 7.41
CA GLN A 190 9.89 1.24 6.06
C GLN A 190 10.07 0.08 5.07
N ASN A 191 10.84 -0.94 5.46
CA ASN A 191 11.04 -2.13 4.63
C ASN A 191 9.73 -2.88 4.38
N ALA A 192 8.90 -3.05 5.40
CA ALA A 192 7.59 -3.71 5.26
C ALA A 192 6.65 -2.93 4.33
N VAL A 193 6.62 -1.60 4.44
CA VAL A 193 5.86 -0.73 3.54
C VAL A 193 6.34 -0.88 2.10
N MET A 194 7.64 -0.77 1.85
CA MET A 194 8.22 -0.83 0.51
C MET A 194 8.06 -2.22 -0.14
N ALA A 195 8.12 -3.30 0.64
CA ALA A 195 7.92 -4.64 0.14
C ALA A 195 6.44 -5.01 -0.07
N SER A 196 5.50 -4.23 0.51
CA SER A 196 4.09 -4.62 0.64
C SER A 196 3.40 -4.88 -0.69
N GLY A 197 3.68 -4.06 -1.70
CA GLY A 197 2.92 -4.02 -2.95
C GLY A 197 1.50 -3.47 -2.82
N SER A 198 1.19 -2.79 -1.71
CA SER A 198 -0.07 -2.06 -1.56
C SER A 198 0.01 -0.70 -2.24
N ALA A 199 -1.02 -0.31 -2.98
CA ALA A 199 -1.16 1.06 -3.50
C ALA A 199 -1.16 2.12 -2.39
N PHE A 200 -1.54 1.76 -1.15
CA PHE A 200 -1.48 2.65 0.01
C PHE A 200 -0.04 3.12 0.31
N THR A 201 0.98 2.39 -0.15
CA THR A 201 2.38 2.81 -0.05
C THR A 201 2.65 4.16 -0.71
N GLY A 202 1.99 4.45 -1.84
CA GLY A 202 2.11 5.76 -2.49
C GLY A 202 1.62 6.90 -1.61
N TYR A 203 0.53 6.69 -0.87
CA TYR A 203 0.00 7.65 0.10
C TYR A 203 0.94 7.85 1.29
N ILE A 204 1.57 6.78 1.78
CA ILE A 204 2.59 6.86 2.83
C ILE A 204 3.81 7.66 2.36
N LEU A 205 4.28 7.45 1.14
CA LEU A 205 5.38 8.22 0.56
C LEU A 205 4.99 9.69 0.31
N ALA A 206 3.74 9.97 -0.05
CA ALA A 206 3.23 11.32 -0.15
C ALA A 206 3.23 12.03 1.22
N ALA A 207 2.80 11.34 2.28
CA ALA A 207 2.84 11.87 3.64
C ALA A 207 4.28 12.15 4.10
N LYS A 208 5.21 11.22 3.83
CA LYS A 208 6.65 11.41 4.07
C LYS A 208 7.19 12.66 3.36
N ALA A 209 6.92 12.80 2.06
CA ALA A 209 7.39 13.95 1.29
C ALA A 209 6.78 15.28 1.76
N GLY A 210 5.52 15.27 2.17
CA GLY A 210 4.86 16.43 2.78
C GLY A 210 5.55 16.87 4.07
N ARG A 211 6.11 15.91 4.82
CA ARG A 211 6.86 16.18 6.05
C ARG A 211 8.28 16.67 5.81
N ASP A 212 9.01 16.11 4.84
CA ASP A 212 10.44 16.38 4.58
C ASP A 212 10.74 17.76 3.95
N GLY A 213 9.90 18.77 4.20
CA GLY A 213 10.06 20.11 3.64
C GLY A 213 9.21 20.37 2.39
N GLY A 214 8.35 19.43 2.02
CA GLY A 214 7.15 19.71 1.23
C GLY A 214 7.39 20.17 -0.20
N SER A 215 8.41 19.64 -0.89
CA SER A 215 8.45 19.82 -2.35
C SER A 215 7.15 19.23 -2.93
N PRO A 216 6.32 20.04 -3.60
CA PRO A 216 5.07 19.55 -4.16
C PRO A 216 5.30 18.32 -5.05
N GLU A 217 6.43 18.29 -5.78
CA GLU A 217 6.87 17.17 -6.61
C GLU A 217 6.89 15.84 -5.85
N GLY A 218 7.44 15.80 -4.64
CA GLY A 218 7.52 14.56 -3.86
C GLY A 218 6.15 14.08 -3.38
N VAL A 219 5.31 15.01 -2.92
CA VAL A 219 3.94 14.72 -2.49
C VAL A 219 3.13 14.13 -3.64
N TYR A 220 3.10 14.82 -4.78
CA TYR A 220 2.34 14.37 -5.95
C TYR A 220 2.96 13.13 -6.61
N ALA A 221 4.27 12.91 -6.52
CA ALA A 221 4.88 11.67 -6.97
C ALA A 221 4.42 10.45 -6.14
N GLY A 222 4.17 10.62 -4.83
CA GLY A 222 3.55 9.58 -4.02
C GLY A 222 2.12 9.23 -4.47
N TYR A 223 1.29 10.24 -4.75
CA TYR A 223 -0.06 9.99 -5.31
C TYR A 223 0.00 9.37 -6.71
N ALA A 224 0.91 9.82 -7.57
CA ALA A 224 1.12 9.21 -8.88
C ALA A 224 1.55 7.73 -8.76
N LEU A 225 2.36 7.41 -7.76
CA LEU A 225 2.73 6.02 -7.47
C LEU A 225 1.53 5.18 -7.05
N ALA A 226 0.67 5.69 -6.16
CA ALA A 226 -0.55 4.99 -5.77
C ALA A 226 -1.44 4.67 -6.98
N ALA A 227 -1.53 5.59 -7.95
CA ALA A 227 -2.22 5.37 -9.21
C ALA A 227 -1.58 4.28 -10.08
N VAL A 228 -0.25 4.30 -10.23
CA VAL A 228 0.49 3.24 -10.95
C VAL A 228 0.28 1.86 -10.30
N MET A 229 0.09 1.83 -8.97
CA MET A 229 -0.16 0.61 -8.20
C MET A 229 -1.63 0.16 -8.19
N GLY A 230 -2.53 0.87 -8.87
CA GLY A 230 -3.92 0.45 -9.07
C GLY A 230 -4.98 1.39 -8.49
N ASP A 231 -4.63 2.35 -7.63
CA ASP A 231 -5.60 3.34 -7.14
C ASP A 231 -5.68 4.55 -8.07
N SER A 232 -6.41 4.37 -9.18
CA SER A 232 -6.55 5.38 -10.22
C SER A 232 -7.15 6.71 -9.72
N ARG A 233 -7.86 6.72 -8.59
CA ARG A 233 -8.41 7.94 -7.98
C ARG A 233 -7.32 8.91 -7.54
N ALA A 234 -6.13 8.42 -7.19
CA ALA A 234 -5.01 9.27 -6.80
C ALA A 234 -4.58 10.22 -7.94
N LEU A 235 -4.94 9.94 -9.20
CA LEU A 235 -4.73 10.86 -10.33
C LEU A 235 -5.55 12.14 -10.22
N ASN A 236 -6.70 12.11 -9.54
CA ASN A 236 -7.52 13.30 -9.30
C ASN A 236 -6.74 14.28 -8.39
N VAL A 237 -6.01 13.77 -7.39
CA VAL A 237 -5.09 14.58 -6.58
C VAL A 237 -3.96 15.17 -7.44
N VAL A 238 -3.34 14.35 -8.30
CA VAL A 238 -2.27 14.80 -9.19
C VAL A 238 -2.76 15.86 -10.19
N ALA A 239 -4.01 15.76 -10.67
CA ALA A 239 -4.60 16.74 -11.57
C ALA A 239 -4.83 18.10 -10.91
N GLU A 240 -5.00 18.13 -9.59
CA GLU A 240 -5.11 19.34 -8.77
C GLU A 240 -3.74 19.92 -8.37
N ALA A 241 -2.64 19.31 -8.80
CA ALA A 241 -1.31 19.77 -8.43
C ALA A 241 -1.07 21.24 -8.84
N PRO A 242 -0.35 22.02 -8.01
CA PRO A 242 0.21 23.27 -8.46
C PRO A 242 1.18 23.02 -9.61
N ARG A 243 1.73 24.08 -10.20
CA ARG A 243 2.74 23.91 -11.25
C ARG A 243 3.98 23.23 -10.65
N LEU A 244 4.19 21.96 -10.98
CA LEU A 244 5.37 21.20 -10.55
C LEU A 244 6.51 21.34 -11.57
N ASP A 245 7.74 21.23 -11.09
CA ASP A 245 8.87 20.87 -11.93
C ASP A 245 8.72 19.41 -12.38
N ILE A 246 8.42 19.22 -13.67
CA ILE A 246 8.21 17.90 -14.26
C ILE A 246 9.46 17.03 -14.14
N ARG A 247 10.67 17.59 -14.26
CA ARG A 247 11.89 16.78 -14.20
C ARG A 247 12.09 16.21 -12.81
N ALA A 248 11.91 17.04 -11.78
CA ALA A 248 11.99 16.61 -10.40
C ALA A 248 10.86 15.63 -10.05
N PHE A 249 9.61 15.92 -10.44
CA PHE A 249 8.48 15.01 -10.26
C PHE A 249 8.73 13.62 -10.87
N VAL A 250 9.15 13.57 -12.14
CA VAL A 250 9.43 12.29 -12.84
C VAL A 250 10.61 11.56 -12.20
N SER A 251 11.67 12.28 -11.83
CA SER A 251 12.83 11.70 -11.16
C SER A 251 12.44 11.05 -9.83
N ILE A 252 11.65 11.74 -9.00
CA ILE A 252 11.22 11.22 -7.70
C ILE A 252 10.27 10.02 -7.88
N LEU A 253 9.33 10.09 -8.81
CA LEU A 253 8.45 8.97 -9.13
C LEU A 253 9.24 7.74 -9.58
N ALA A 254 10.21 7.92 -10.47
CA ALA A 254 11.09 6.84 -10.93
C ALA A 254 11.89 6.24 -9.76
N SER A 255 12.48 7.08 -8.91
CA SER A 255 13.18 6.60 -7.70
C SER A 255 12.26 5.81 -6.77
N ASN A 256 11.01 6.25 -6.56
CA ASN A 256 10.04 5.52 -5.75
C ASN A 256 9.72 4.13 -6.36
N ILE A 257 9.51 4.07 -7.67
CA ILE A 257 9.28 2.81 -8.40
C ILE A 257 10.48 1.87 -8.25
N ASP A 258 11.70 2.39 -8.41
CA ASP A 258 12.91 1.59 -8.30
C ASP A 258 13.13 1.07 -6.88
N MET A 259 12.89 1.89 -5.84
CA MET A 259 12.96 1.43 -4.45
C MET A 259 11.95 0.32 -4.16
N LEU A 260 10.73 0.40 -4.70
CA LEU A 260 9.74 -0.67 -4.58
C LEU A 260 10.21 -1.95 -5.29
N ARG A 261 10.78 -1.85 -6.50
CA ARG A 261 11.31 -3.00 -7.25
C ARG A 261 12.48 -3.67 -6.54
N ILE A 262 13.38 -2.88 -5.94
CA ILE A 262 14.49 -3.41 -5.14
C ILE A 262 13.96 -4.18 -3.93
N SER A 263 12.91 -3.65 -3.27
CA SER A 263 12.31 -4.26 -2.08
C SER A 263 11.43 -5.47 -2.40
N ASN A 264 10.77 -5.45 -3.56
CA ASN A 264 9.91 -6.50 -4.07
C ASN A 264 9.96 -6.51 -5.61
N PRO A 265 10.79 -7.38 -6.22
CA PRO A 265 10.95 -7.46 -7.67
C PRO A 265 9.66 -7.76 -8.44
N ASN A 266 8.66 -8.33 -7.77
CA ASN A 266 7.38 -8.70 -8.36
C ASN A 266 6.28 -7.65 -8.13
N VAL A 267 6.60 -6.50 -7.55
CA VAL A 267 5.59 -5.50 -7.17
C VAL A 267 4.79 -4.93 -8.36
N PHE A 268 5.36 -4.95 -9.56
CA PHE A 268 4.72 -4.52 -10.81
C PHE A 268 4.55 -5.66 -11.82
N THR A 269 4.65 -6.93 -11.39
CA THR A 269 4.41 -8.05 -12.31
C THR A 269 2.92 -8.23 -12.55
N GLY A 270 2.51 -8.23 -13.82
CA GLY A 270 1.11 -8.29 -14.22
C GLY A 270 0.42 -6.91 -14.18
N ARG A 271 -0.85 -6.87 -14.58
CA ARG A 271 -1.64 -5.64 -14.44
C ARG A 271 -2.09 -5.51 -12.99
N PRO A 272 -1.93 -4.34 -12.35
CA PRO A 272 -2.50 -4.12 -11.03
C PRO A 272 -4.02 -4.27 -11.10
N SER A 273 -4.62 -4.80 -10.03
CA SER A 273 -6.08 -4.74 -9.88
C SER A 273 -6.46 -3.27 -9.70
N GLU A 274 -7.20 -2.71 -10.64
CA GLU A 274 -7.60 -1.31 -10.59
C GLU A 274 -8.76 -1.10 -9.61
N PHE A 275 -8.74 0.04 -8.89
CA PHE A 275 -9.85 0.46 -8.05
C PHE A 275 -11.13 0.58 -8.90
N PRO A 276 -12.27 -0.03 -8.50
CA PRO A 276 -13.51 0.05 -9.25
C PRO A 276 -14.04 1.48 -9.26
N ASP A 277 -14.09 2.12 -10.43
CA ASP A 277 -14.47 3.54 -10.63
C ASP A 277 -13.48 4.60 -10.10
N ARG A 278 -12.73 5.17 -11.06
CA ARG A 278 -11.75 6.25 -10.89
C ARG A 278 -12.33 7.59 -10.39
N TYR A 279 -13.63 7.80 -10.49
CA TYR A 279 -14.29 9.04 -10.06
C TYR A 279 -14.96 8.93 -8.69
N SER A 280 -14.89 7.76 -8.06
CA SER A 280 -15.39 7.54 -6.70
C SER A 280 -14.47 8.20 -5.67
N THR A 281 -14.51 9.52 -5.61
CA THR A 281 -14.01 10.31 -4.48
C THR A 281 -15.18 10.43 -3.53
N GLY A 282 -15.18 9.68 -2.43
CA GLY A 282 -16.26 9.72 -1.43
C GLY A 282 -16.48 11.13 -0.88
N VAL A 283 -17.43 11.28 0.03
CA VAL A 283 -17.87 12.61 0.50
C VAL A 283 -16.69 13.43 1.02
N SER A 284 -16.32 14.50 0.30
CA SER A 284 -15.21 15.38 0.69
C SER A 284 -15.48 15.95 2.08
N TYR A 285 -14.75 15.46 3.08
CA TYR A 285 -14.90 15.92 4.46
C TYR A 285 -14.16 17.26 4.54
N SER A 286 -14.94 18.33 4.62
CA SER A 286 -14.44 19.70 4.69
C SER A 286 -13.57 19.86 5.94
N ASN A 287 -12.44 20.56 5.81
CA ASN A 287 -11.64 21.03 6.95
C ASN A 287 -12.44 22.00 7.84
#